data_AF-A0A350ET05-F1
#
_entry.id   AF-A0A350ET05-F1
#
_cell.length_a   1.000
_cell.length_b   1.000
_cell.length_c   1.000
_cell.angle_alpha   90.00
_cell.angle_beta   90.00
_cell.angle_gamma   90.00
#
_symmetry.space_group_name_H-M   'P 1'
#
loop_
_entity.id
_entity.type
_entity.pdbx_description
1 polymer ?
#
loop_
_entity_poly.entity_id
_entity_poly.type
_entity_poly.pdbx_seq_one_letter_code
_entity_poly.pdbx_strand_id
1 'polypeptide(L)'
;QRLGDIAANTVVIRMSKLETPDVGQLLAGKFNSLRQYPHLEARLRQRVTPAEGDLALRALLRRDDLEPTERVKLFADLANHFRSVVAFPAEVGDGITDEQYVRNVVDTLFRKRSGVESLRETTPPEPAAAPAT
;
A
#
# COMPACT_ATOMS: atom_id res chain seq x y z
N GLN A 1 33.74 5.31 -15.00
CA GLN A 1 33.32 4.58 -16.22
C GLN A 1 34.18 3.31 -16.32
N ARG A 2 33.57 2.14 -16.15
CA ARG A 2 34.05 0.77 -16.46
C ARG A 2 32.76 0.03 -16.84
N LEU A 3 32.50 -0.39 -18.07
CA LEU A 3 33.19 -1.36 -18.94
C LEU A 3 33.29 -2.74 -18.29
N GLY A 4 32.14 -3.40 -18.16
CA GLY A 4 32.02 -4.78 -17.68
C GLY A 4 30.65 -5.06 -17.08
N ASP A 5 29.63 -5.26 -17.91
CA ASP A 5 28.78 -6.48 -17.84
C ASP A 5 27.75 -6.45 -18.98
N ILE A 6 28.15 -6.97 -20.13
CA ILE A 6 27.25 -7.35 -21.23
C ILE A 6 26.81 -8.78 -20.90
N ALA A 7 25.81 -8.99 -20.02
CA ALA A 7 25.04 -10.25 -19.89
C ALA A 7 24.08 -10.24 -18.67
N ALA A 8 23.08 -9.35 -18.64
CA ALA A 8 21.84 -9.66 -17.92
C ALA A 8 20.72 -8.75 -18.45
N ASN A 9 19.67 -9.34 -19.00
CA ASN A 9 18.45 -8.67 -19.40
C ASN A 9 17.63 -8.24 -18.16
N THR A 10 18.27 -7.55 -17.21
CA THR A 10 17.67 -7.09 -15.97
C THR A 10 17.26 -5.64 -16.17
N VAL A 11 15.99 -5.44 -16.51
CA VAL A 11 15.37 -4.11 -16.46
C VAL A 11 15.43 -3.63 -15.01
N VAL A 12 16.34 -2.71 -14.72
CA VAL A 12 16.36 -1.97 -13.44
C VAL A 12 15.20 -0.97 -13.50
N ILE A 13 14.01 -1.39 -13.07
CA ILE A 13 12.89 -0.48 -12.86
C ILE A 13 13.21 0.34 -11.61
N ARG A 14 13.78 1.54 -11.79
CA ARG A 14 13.83 2.55 -10.74
C ARG A 14 12.40 3.05 -10.53
N MET A 15 11.69 2.47 -9.57
CA MET A 15 10.41 3.03 -9.12
C MET A 15 10.68 4.42 -8.54
N SER A 16 10.27 5.46 -9.29
CA SER A 16 10.27 6.84 -8.81
C SER A 16 9.60 6.87 -7.44
N LYS A 17 10.35 7.33 -6.44
CA LYS A 17 9.89 7.48 -5.07
C LYS A 17 8.73 8.48 -5.09
N LEU A 18 7.51 7.97 -5.12
CA LEU A 18 6.31 8.77 -4.95
C LEU A 18 6.45 9.46 -3.59
N GLU A 19 6.61 10.77 -3.57
CA GLU A 19 6.33 11.57 -2.38
C GLU A 19 4.83 11.46 -2.14
N THR A 20 4.45 10.42 -1.40
CA THR A 20 3.08 10.21 -0.97
C THR A 20 2.65 11.40 -0.11
N PRO A 21 1.53 12.09 -0.42
CA PRO A 21 0.84 12.93 0.56
C PRO A 21 0.55 12.08 1.81
N ASP A 22 0.33 12.70 2.97
CA ASP A 22 0.13 12.00 4.26
C ASP A 22 -1.16 11.14 4.26
N VAL A 23 -1.06 9.99 3.60
CA VAL A 23 -2.09 8.96 3.43
C VAL A 23 -2.52 8.39 4.78
N GLY A 24 -1.70 8.55 5.82
CA GLY A 24 -2.04 8.14 7.18
C GLY A 24 -3.34 8.77 7.66
N GLN A 25 -3.60 10.04 7.36
CA GLN A 25 -4.84 10.71 7.76
C GLN A 25 -6.06 10.27 6.95
N LEU A 26 -5.88 9.99 5.65
CA LEU A 26 -6.96 9.54 4.75
C LEU A 26 -7.40 8.09 5.04
N LEU A 27 -6.47 7.28 5.54
CA LEU A 27 -6.63 5.85 5.81
C LEU A 27 -6.84 5.53 7.30
N ALA A 28 -6.70 6.52 8.19
CA ALA A 28 -6.94 6.36 9.61
C ALA A 28 -8.42 6.06 9.87
N GLY A 29 -8.72 4.92 10.51
CA GLY A 29 -9.97 4.72 11.24
C GLY A 29 -10.87 3.58 10.80
N LYS A 30 -10.58 2.81 9.74
CA LYS A 30 -11.40 1.63 9.39
C LYS A 30 -10.57 0.38 9.11
N PHE A 31 -11.14 -0.76 9.53
CA PHE A 31 -10.61 -2.09 9.25
C PHE A 31 -10.54 -2.32 7.73
N ASN A 32 -9.37 -2.73 7.24
CA ASN A 32 -9.19 -3.12 5.84
C ASN A 32 -9.38 -4.64 5.72
N SER A 33 -10.52 -5.06 5.16
CA SER A 33 -10.89 -6.47 4.96
C SER A 33 -9.91 -7.23 4.06
N LEU A 34 -9.20 -6.55 3.14
CA LEU A 34 -8.19 -7.17 2.28
C LEU A 34 -7.04 -7.79 3.07
N ARG A 35 -6.76 -7.27 4.28
CA ARG A 35 -5.69 -7.77 5.16
C ARG A 35 -5.94 -9.19 5.68
N GLN A 36 -7.19 -9.67 5.61
CA GLN A 36 -7.52 -11.07 5.95
C GLN A 36 -6.99 -12.05 4.90
N TYR A 37 -6.54 -11.56 3.73
CA TYR A 37 -6.03 -12.37 2.62
C TYR A 37 -4.62 -11.93 2.18
N PRO A 38 -3.56 -12.16 3.00
CA PRO A 38 -2.22 -11.60 2.76
C PRO A 38 -1.60 -11.96 1.40
N HIS A 39 -1.93 -13.15 0.88
CA HIS A 39 -1.43 -13.62 -0.42
C HIS A 39 -2.10 -12.88 -1.59
N LEU A 40 -3.39 -12.56 -1.48
CA LEU A 40 -4.10 -11.73 -2.45
C LEU A 40 -3.64 -10.27 -2.36
N GLU A 41 -3.41 -9.78 -1.15
CA GLU A 41 -2.83 -8.46 -0.91
C GLU A 41 -1.44 -8.31 -1.56
N ALA A 42 -0.57 -9.32 -1.41
CA ALA A 42 0.72 -9.36 -2.08
C ALA A 42 0.57 -9.37 -3.61
N ARG A 43 -0.38 -10.15 -4.14
CA ARG A 43 -0.65 -10.22 -5.57
C ARG A 43 -1.16 -8.88 -6.13
N LEU A 44 -2.02 -8.19 -5.38
CA LEU A 44 -2.54 -6.88 -5.74
C LEU A 44 -1.39 -5.87 -5.87
N ARG A 45 -0.49 -5.82 -4.88
CA ARG A 45 0.71 -4.98 -4.92
C ARG A 45 1.66 -5.31 -6.05
N GLN A 46 1.72 -6.57 -6.48
CA GLN A 46 2.58 -6.98 -7.61
C GLN A 46 1.99 -6.63 -8.97
N ARG A 47 0.66 -6.59 -9.10
CA ARG A 47 -0.03 -6.40 -10.38
C ARG A 47 -0.48 -4.98 -10.66
N VAL A 48 -0.80 -4.22 -9.61
CA VAL A 48 -1.19 -2.82 -9.74
C VAL A 48 0.06 -1.98 -9.97
N THR A 49 0.04 -1.20 -11.04
CA THR A 49 1.11 -0.27 -11.37
C THR A 49 1.09 0.95 -10.44
N PRO A 50 2.23 1.64 -10.26
CA PRO A 50 2.28 2.86 -9.46
C PRO A 50 1.31 3.95 -9.97
N ALA A 51 1.10 4.04 -11.28
CA ALA A 51 0.20 5.03 -11.89
C ALA A 51 -1.27 4.77 -11.55
N GLU A 52 -1.69 3.51 -11.52
CA GLU A 52 -3.06 3.13 -11.11
C GLU A 52 -3.29 3.40 -9.62
N GLY A 53 -2.30 3.08 -8.78
CA GLY A 53 -2.35 3.41 -7.34
C GLY A 53 -2.45 4.91 -7.10
N ASP A 54 -1.66 5.71 -7.82
CA ASP A 54 -1.70 7.18 -7.74
C ASP A 54 -3.03 7.76 -8.24
N LEU A 55 -3.61 7.21 -9.31
CA LEU A 55 -4.92 7.61 -9.80
C LEU A 55 -6.00 7.38 -8.75
N ALA A 56 -6.02 6.21 -8.12
CA ALA A 56 -6.97 5.88 -7.06
C ALA A 56 -6.79 6.78 -5.82
N LEU A 57 -5.54 7.09 -5.45
CA LEU A 57 -5.23 8.01 -4.37
C LEU A 57 -5.76 9.42 -4.66
N ARG A 58 -5.51 9.96 -5.86
CA ARG A 58 -6.01 11.27 -6.28
C ARG A 58 -7.54 11.34 -6.31
N ALA A 59 -8.20 10.26 -6.74
CA ALA A 59 -9.66 10.17 -6.71
C ALA A 59 -10.21 10.27 -5.27
N LEU A 60 -9.57 9.60 -4.31
CA LEU A 60 -9.96 9.69 -2.89
C LEU A 60 -9.72 11.09 -2.30
N LEU A 61 -8.60 11.74 -2.63
CA LEU A 61 -8.27 13.08 -2.13
C LEU A 61 -9.22 14.16 -2.66
N ARG A 62 -9.77 13.98 -3.87
CA ARG A 62 -10.67 14.94 -4.52
C ARG A 62 -12.13 14.52 -4.47
N ARG A 63 -12.48 13.50 -3.69
CA ARG A 63 -13.84 12.93 -3.67
C ARG A 63 -14.92 13.95 -3.33
N ASP A 64 -14.57 14.98 -2.55
CA ASP A 64 -15.49 16.01 -2.08
C ASP A 64 -15.67 17.14 -3.12
N ASP A 65 -14.81 17.17 -4.16
CA ASP A 65 -14.92 18.07 -5.31
C ASP A 65 -15.74 17.46 -6.48
N LEU A 66 -16.12 16.19 -6.37
CA LEU A 66 -16.84 15.47 -7.42
C LEU A 66 -18.35 15.59 -7.24
N GLU A 67 -19.06 15.77 -8.35
CA GLU A 67 -20.52 15.64 -8.37
C GLU A 67 -20.94 14.26 -7.85
N PRO A 68 -21.99 14.16 -7.02
CA PRO A 68 -22.33 12.91 -6.32
C PRO A 68 -22.49 11.69 -7.24
N THR A 69 -23.12 11.87 -8.41
CA THR A 69 -23.33 10.80 -9.39
C THR A 69 -22.03 10.36 -10.06
N GLU A 70 -21.18 11.32 -10.43
CA GLU A 70 -19.88 11.04 -11.06
C GLU A 70 -18.91 10.40 -10.06
N ARG A 71 -19.00 10.78 -8.78
CA ARG A 71 -18.26 10.13 -7.70
C ARG A 71 -18.59 8.65 -7.61
N VAL A 72 -19.87 8.31 -7.55
CA VAL A 72 -20.32 6.91 -7.47
C VAL A 72 -19.82 6.12 -8.68
N LYS A 73 -19.96 6.68 -9.89
CA LYS A 73 -19.52 6.04 -11.13
C LYS A 73 -18.01 5.80 -11.16
N LEU A 74 -17.21 6.83 -10.83
CA LEU A 74 -15.75 6.73 -10.80
C LEU A 74 -15.28 5.65 -9.83
N PHE A 75 -15.84 5.61 -8.62
CA PHE A 75 -15.44 4.60 -7.63
C PHE A 75 -15.89 3.20 -8.01
N ALA A 76 -17.05 3.04 -8.66
CA ALA A 76 -17.47 1.75 -9.22
C ALA A 76 -16.50 1.27 -10.31
N ASP A 77 -16.09 2.15 -11.23
CA ASP A 77 -15.15 1.82 -12.29
C ASP A 77 -13.77 1.44 -11.73
N LEU A 78 -13.25 2.20 -10.76
CA LEU A 78 -12.00 1.88 -10.07
C LEU A 78 -12.09 0.55 -9.31
N ALA A 79 -13.18 0.31 -8.59
CA ALA A 79 -13.37 -0.93 -7.85
C ALA A 79 -13.44 -2.14 -8.80
N ASN A 80 -14.17 -2.03 -9.90
CA ASN A 80 -14.24 -3.07 -10.93
C ASN A 80 -12.89 -3.34 -11.58
N HIS A 81 -12.12 -2.28 -11.86
CA HIS A 81 -10.75 -2.41 -12.34
C HIS A 81 -9.90 -3.26 -11.38
N PHE A 82 -9.84 -2.90 -10.09
CA PHE A 82 -9.03 -3.66 -9.12
C PHE A 82 -9.52 -5.09 -8.88
N ARG A 83 -10.85 -5.32 -8.91
CA ARG A 83 -11.44 -6.67 -8.88
C ARG A 83 -11.02 -7.51 -10.09
N SER A 84 -10.86 -6.88 -11.26
CA SER A 84 -10.37 -7.57 -12.47
C SER A 84 -8.88 -7.92 -12.37
N VAL A 85 -8.08 -7.13 -11.65
CA VAL A 85 -6.64 -7.38 -11.45
C VAL A 85 -6.40 -8.55 -10.48
N VAL A 86 -7.17 -8.60 -9.38
CA VAL A 86 -7.14 -9.68 -8.39
C VAL A 86 -8.57 -10.02 -7.94
N ALA A 87 -8.97 -11.27 -8.16
CA ALA A 87 -10.22 -11.80 -7.65
C ALA A 87 -10.10 -12.07 -6.13
N PHE A 88 -10.76 -11.24 -5.33
CA PHE A 88 -11.00 -11.51 -3.91
C PHE A 88 -12.29 -12.33 -3.72
N PRO A 89 -12.41 -13.12 -2.64
CA PRO A 89 -13.69 -13.75 -2.29
C PRO A 89 -14.82 -12.72 -2.17
N ALA A 90 -16.04 -13.11 -2.52
CA ALA A 90 -17.22 -12.23 -2.49
C ALA A 90 -17.42 -11.57 -1.11
N GLU A 91 -17.15 -12.35 -0.06
CA GLU A 91 -17.22 -11.96 1.36
C GLU A 91 -16.44 -10.68 1.69
N VAL A 92 -15.39 -10.39 0.92
CA VAL A 92 -14.53 -9.19 1.11
C VAL A 92 -15.19 -7.92 0.59
N GLY A 93 -16.00 -8.06 -0.46
CA GLY A 93 -16.78 -6.98 -1.07
C GLY A 93 -18.18 -6.84 -0.46
N ASP A 94 -18.70 -7.90 0.18
CA ASP A 94 -20.00 -7.88 0.81
C ASP A 94 -20.04 -6.86 1.96
N GLY A 95 -21.02 -5.95 1.89
CA GLY A 95 -21.26 -4.95 2.93
C GLY A 95 -20.34 -3.73 2.93
N ILE A 96 -19.45 -3.57 1.94
CA ILE A 96 -18.66 -2.35 1.76
C ILE A 96 -18.99 -1.64 0.44
N THR A 97 -18.92 -0.31 0.45
CA THR A 97 -19.11 0.49 -0.77
C THR A 97 -17.89 0.39 -1.68
N ASP A 98 -18.07 0.67 -2.97
CA ASP A 98 -16.95 0.71 -3.93
C ASP A 98 -15.87 1.73 -3.51
N GLU A 99 -16.27 2.88 -2.95
CA GLU A 99 -15.33 3.85 -2.38
C GLU A 99 -14.51 3.24 -1.23
N GLN A 100 -15.15 2.50 -0.33
CA GLN A 100 -14.45 1.85 0.78
C GLN A 100 -13.53 0.74 0.28
N TYR A 101 -13.93 -0.01 -0.76
CA TYR A 101 -13.07 -0.99 -1.41
C TYR A 101 -11.82 -0.33 -2.03
N VAL A 102 -11.98 0.78 -2.75
CA VAL A 102 -10.85 1.54 -3.31
C VAL A 102 -9.95 2.11 -2.21
N ARG A 103 -10.51 2.60 -1.10
CA ARG A 103 -9.74 3.02 0.08
C ARG A 103 -8.88 1.89 0.64
N ASN A 104 -9.46 0.69 0.76
CA ASN A 104 -8.75 -0.50 1.22
C ASN A 104 -7.61 -0.89 0.26
N VAL A 105 -7.84 -0.80 -1.05
CA VAL A 105 -6.80 -1.04 -2.07
C VAL A 105 -5.66 -0.04 -1.90
N VAL A 106 -5.96 1.26 -1.82
CA VAL A 106 -4.95 2.32 -1.64
C VAL A 106 -4.17 2.12 -0.33
N ASP A 107 -4.84 1.76 0.77
CA ASP A 107 -4.15 1.38 2.01
C ASP A 107 -3.14 0.25 1.79
N THR A 108 -3.55 -0.83 1.14
CA THR A 108 -2.67 -1.95 0.81
C THR A 108 -1.47 -1.52 -0.06
N LEU A 109 -1.67 -0.65 -1.05
CA LEU A 109 -0.63 -0.24 -1.99
C LEU A 109 0.41 0.70 -1.35
N PHE A 110 -0.04 1.62 -0.49
CA PHE A 110 0.81 2.68 0.05
C PHE A 110 1.26 2.45 1.50
N ARG A 111 0.70 1.47 2.20
CA ARG A 111 1.19 1.07 3.51
C ARG A 111 2.64 0.61 3.39
N LYS A 112 3.56 1.40 3.94
CA LYS A 112 4.93 0.95 4.21
C LYS A 112 4.84 -0.34 5.01
N ARG A 113 5.60 -1.37 4.64
CA ARG A 113 5.83 -2.52 5.51
C ARG A 113 6.44 -1.98 6.80
N SER A 114 5.62 -1.74 7.81
CA SER A 114 6.05 -1.54 9.20
C SER A 114 6.57 -2.87 9.69
N GLY A 115 7.77 -3.23 9.26
CA GLY A 115 8.37 -4.53 9.52
C GLY A 115 9.86 -4.40 9.32
N VAL A 116 10.51 -3.71 10.25
CA VAL A 116 11.70 -4.09 11.06
C VAL A 116 12.14 -2.82 11.82
N GLU A 117 11.49 -2.46 12.93
CA GLU A 117 12.08 -1.47 13.86
C GLU A 117 11.76 -1.75 15.35
N SER A 118 10.73 -2.55 15.66
CA SER A 118 10.35 -2.83 17.06
C SER A 118 11.09 -4.02 17.72
N LEU A 119 12.25 -4.44 17.22
CA LEU A 119 13.00 -5.60 17.76
C LEU A 119 14.50 -5.29 18.02
N ARG A 120 14.91 -4.02 18.10
CA ARG A 120 16.31 -3.64 18.39
C ARG A 120 16.48 -2.75 19.62
N GLU A 121 15.66 -2.94 20.64
CA GLU A 121 15.91 -2.29 21.93
C GLU A 121 15.74 -3.27 23.09
N THR A 122 16.68 -4.23 23.16
CA THR A 122 17.05 -4.87 24.43
C THR A 122 18.57 -5.04 24.43
N THR A 123 19.29 -3.93 24.55
CA THR A 123 20.68 -3.98 25.03
C THR A 123 20.61 -4.18 26.55
N PRO A 124 21.12 -5.28 27.12
CA PRO A 124 21.24 -5.41 28.57
C PRO A 124 22.22 -4.35 29.09
N PRO A 125 22.01 -3.76 30.27
CA PRO A 125 23.01 -2.90 30.88
C PRO A 125 24.27 -3.72 31.20
N GLU A 126 25.41 -3.21 30.75
CA GLU A 126 26.76 -3.68 31.02
C GLU A 126 27.01 -3.85 32.54
N PRO A 127 27.67 -4.93 33.00
CA PRO A 127 27.97 -5.09 34.42
C PRO A 127 29.04 -4.08 34.83
N ALA A 128 28.68 -3.20 35.76
CA ALA A 128 29.59 -2.21 36.35
C ALA A 128 30.84 -2.90 36.90
N ALA A 129 31.99 -2.56 36.31
CA ALA A 129 33.30 -2.90 36.81
C ALA A 129 33.48 -2.34 38.23
N ALA A 130 33.70 -3.23 39.20
CA ALA A 130 34.19 -2.86 40.52
C ALA A 130 35.64 -2.35 40.41
N PRO A 131 36.00 -1.20 40.98
CA PRO A 131 37.39 -0.83 41.10
C PRO A 131 38.04 -1.64 42.23
N ALA A 132 39.10 -2.35 41.89
CA ALA A 132 40.06 -2.85 42.85
C ALA A 132 40.97 -1.69 43.29
N THR A 133 41.00 -1.40 44.59
CA THR A 133 42.16 -1.17 45.47
C THR A 133 41.68 -0.62 46.80
#